data_AF-A0A8C0CHG1-F1
#
_entry.id   AF-A0A8C0CHG1-F1
#
_cell.length_a   1.000
_cell.length_b   1.000
_cell.length_c   1.000
_cell.angle_alpha   90.00
_cell.angle_beta   90.00
_cell.angle_gamma   90.00
#
_symmetry.space_group_name_H-M   'P 1'
#
loop_
_entity.id
_entity.type
_entity.pdbx_description
1 polymer ?
#
loop_
_entity_poly.entity_id
_entity_poly.type
_entity_poly.pdbx_seq_one_letter_code
_entity_poly.pdbx_strand_id
1 'polypeptide(L)'
;MRGPARADCAVAIGRPLGEVVTLRVLDGSLNCSAGDMLLLWGRLTWRKMCRKLPGMTFSSKANTLVVRQRLVQLRGGVLLRYSSQPAPGAFRRECDMQLFGPRGEIVSPSLSPDGRNMGGCRIFIDVAPQARIAIHALAMDMGTRTEETDSSYILIRDIHSLRTTTFRGQQTLYWESEGSQAEMEFSQGFLEAHTSLRGQYWTLQSLAPARWDASSRSGKGKEGT
;
A
#
# COMPACT_ATOMS: atom_id res chain seq x y z
N MET A 1 27.88 22.28 7.50
CA MET A 1 27.49 21.43 8.65
C MET A 1 26.40 20.45 8.18
N ARG A 2 26.74 19.17 7.90
CA ARG A 2 25.74 18.12 7.63
C ARG A 2 25.06 17.79 8.95
N GLY A 3 23.74 17.95 9.03
CA GLY A 3 22.95 17.49 10.18
C GLY A 3 23.13 15.97 10.39
N PRO A 4 22.81 15.44 11.58
CA PRO A 4 22.99 14.02 11.89
C PRO A 4 22.27 13.18 10.82
N ALA A 5 22.98 12.20 10.26
CA ALA A 5 22.43 11.26 9.31
C ALA A 5 21.30 10.48 9.99
N ARG A 6 20.04 10.84 9.68
CA ARG A 6 18.87 10.07 10.11
C ARG A 6 18.91 8.73 9.42
N ALA A 7 19.02 7.65 10.19
CA ALA A 7 18.87 6.30 9.66
C ALA A 7 17.38 5.99 9.62
N ASP A 8 16.78 6.20 8.45
CA ASP A 8 15.37 5.92 8.20
C ASP A 8 15.24 4.73 7.25
N CYS A 9 15.11 3.54 7.84
CA CYS A 9 15.08 2.28 7.12
C CYS A 9 13.64 1.77 7.06
N ALA A 10 13.23 1.27 5.90
CA ALA A 10 11.92 0.66 5.73
C ALA A 10 12.02 -0.64 4.93
N VAL A 11 11.24 -1.64 5.34
CA VAL A 11 11.15 -2.95 4.69
C VAL A 11 9.68 -3.29 4.49
N ALA A 12 9.31 -3.78 3.31
CA ALA A 12 8.00 -4.35 3.03
C ALA A 12 8.08 -5.88 3.11
N ILE A 13 7.15 -6.49 3.83
CA ILE A 13 6.98 -7.93 3.94
C ILE A 13 5.69 -8.29 3.21
N GLY A 14 5.81 -9.12 2.17
CA GLY A 14 4.70 -9.65 1.40
C GLY A 14 4.54 -11.15 1.60
N ARG A 15 3.31 -11.62 1.77
CA ARG A 15 2.92 -13.03 1.86
C ARG A 15 1.82 -13.35 0.84
N PRO A 16 1.59 -14.64 0.52
CA PRO A 16 0.43 -15.06 -0.27
C PRO A 16 -0.88 -14.49 0.28
N LEU A 17 -1.82 -14.21 -0.63
CA LEU A 17 -3.17 -13.80 -0.23
C LEU A 17 -3.84 -14.88 0.62
N GLY A 18 -4.65 -14.46 1.59
CA GLY A 18 -5.26 -15.37 2.57
C GLY A 18 -4.37 -15.68 3.77
N GLU A 19 -3.15 -15.14 3.83
CA GLU A 19 -2.31 -15.15 5.03
C GLU A 19 -2.29 -13.78 5.74
N VAL A 20 -1.93 -13.79 7.02
CA VAL A 20 -1.56 -12.60 7.81
C VAL A 20 -0.09 -12.69 8.23
N VAL A 21 0.54 -11.53 8.36
CA VAL A 21 1.93 -11.40 8.82
C VAL A 21 1.92 -11.19 10.33
N THR A 22 2.50 -12.12 11.06
CA THR A 22 2.79 -11.96 12.49
C THR A 22 4.24 -11.53 12.67
N LEU A 23 4.45 -10.49 13.46
CA LEU A 23 5.75 -9.90 13.76
C LEU A 23 5.99 -9.96 15.27
N ARG A 24 7.09 -10.56 15.68
CA ARG A 24 7.55 -10.60 17.07
C ARG A 24 8.83 -9.79 17.21
N VAL A 25 8.86 -8.91 18.19
CA VAL A 25 10.08 -8.17 18.55
C VAL A 25 10.90 -9.03 19.50
N LEU A 26 12.09 -9.43 19.04
CA LEU A 26 13.01 -10.24 19.84
C LEU A 26 13.84 -9.34 20.76
N ASP A 27 14.33 -8.22 20.24
CA ASP A 27 15.11 -7.24 20.98
C ASP A 27 14.88 -5.83 20.42
N GLY A 28 15.13 -4.79 21.23
CA GLY A 28 14.92 -3.41 20.82
C GLY A 28 15.52 -2.40 21.78
N SER A 29 16.36 -1.51 21.25
CA SER A 29 17.11 -0.51 22.01
C SER A 29 16.76 0.94 21.61
N LEU A 30 15.51 1.18 21.17
CA LEU A 30 15.09 2.49 20.66
C LEU A 30 15.06 3.54 21.77
N ASN A 31 15.64 4.73 21.52
CA ASN A 31 15.58 5.85 22.43
C ASN A 31 14.40 6.79 22.10
N CYS A 32 13.26 6.55 22.75
CA CYS A 32 12.05 7.33 22.53
C CYS A 32 12.19 8.81 22.88
N SER A 33 13.04 9.13 23.86
CA SER A 33 13.30 10.52 24.28
C SER A 33 14.13 11.28 23.24
N ALA A 34 15.01 10.57 22.52
CA ALA A 34 15.75 11.12 21.38
C ALA A 34 14.88 11.23 20.11
N GLY A 35 13.73 10.54 20.06
CA GLY A 35 12.81 10.55 18.93
C GLY A 35 12.89 9.32 18.02
N ASP A 36 13.57 8.25 18.46
CA ASP A 36 13.56 6.97 17.75
C ASP A 36 12.15 6.36 17.77
N MET A 37 11.80 5.64 16.71
CA MET A 37 10.49 4.99 16.61
C MET A 37 10.46 3.86 15.61
N LEU A 38 9.59 2.89 15.88
CA LEU A 38 9.19 1.83 14.98
C LEU A 38 7.77 2.11 14.49
N LEU A 39 7.57 2.12 13.18
CA LEU A 39 6.26 2.20 12.55
C LEU A 39 5.96 0.89 11.85
N LEU A 40 4.74 0.40 12.03
CA LEU A 40 4.19 -0.76 11.38
C LEU A 40 2.92 -0.32 10.66
N TRP A 41 2.80 -0.58 9.37
CA TRP A 41 1.55 -0.34 8.66
C TRP A 41 1.31 -1.36 7.55
N GLY A 42 0.06 -1.52 7.21
CA GLY A 42 -0.39 -2.27 6.05
C GLY A 42 -1.72 -1.70 5.60
N ARG A 43 -2.40 -2.36 4.67
CA ARG A 43 -3.66 -1.84 4.08
C ARG A 43 -4.73 -1.49 5.11
N LEU A 44 -4.82 -2.27 6.19
CA LEU A 44 -5.91 -2.19 7.17
C LEU A 44 -5.43 -1.90 8.61
N THR A 45 -4.13 -1.62 8.79
CA THR A 45 -3.53 -1.46 10.11
C THR A 45 -2.43 -0.43 10.09
N TRP A 46 -2.38 0.42 11.11
CA TRP A 46 -1.29 1.34 11.35
C TRP A 46 -0.95 1.38 12.84
N ARG A 47 0.33 1.33 13.18
CA ARG A 47 0.79 1.38 14.57
C ARG A 47 2.17 2.04 14.67
N LYS A 48 2.29 2.99 15.58
CA LYS A 48 3.56 3.58 16.00
C LYS A 48 3.94 3.04 17.38
N MET A 49 5.20 2.65 17.53
CA MET A 49 5.74 2.05 18.75
C MET A 49 7.12 2.60 19.08
N CYS A 50 7.48 2.55 20.36
CA CYS A 50 8.84 2.84 20.80
C CYS A 50 9.14 2.27 22.20
N ARG A 51 8.14 2.24 23.10
CA ARG A 51 8.28 1.66 24.45
C ARG A 51 7.77 0.22 24.48
N LYS A 52 8.28 -0.55 25.44
CA LYS A 52 7.87 -1.96 25.70
C LYS A 52 7.92 -2.82 24.44
N LEU A 53 9.03 -2.72 23.71
CA LEU A 53 9.22 -3.44 22.45
C LEU A 53 9.55 -4.93 22.65
N PRO A 54 10.56 -5.31 23.46
CA PRO A 54 10.97 -6.72 23.53
C PRO A 54 9.84 -7.63 24.00
N GLY A 55 9.66 -8.77 23.33
CA GLY A 55 8.61 -9.74 23.61
C GLY A 55 7.24 -9.41 23.03
N MET A 56 7.05 -8.21 22.46
CA MET A 56 5.79 -7.81 21.85
C MET A 56 5.53 -8.57 20.55
N THR A 57 4.26 -8.94 20.35
CA THR A 57 3.76 -9.53 19.10
C THR A 57 2.73 -8.61 18.46
N PHE A 58 2.81 -8.47 17.14
CA PHE A 58 1.89 -7.74 16.30
C PHE A 58 1.42 -8.66 15.17
N SER A 59 0.12 -8.64 14.85
CA SER A 59 -0.40 -9.30 13.66
C SER A 59 -1.01 -8.26 12.73
N SER A 60 -0.66 -8.31 11.45
CA SER A 60 -1.37 -7.56 10.42
C SER A 60 -2.78 -8.12 10.25
N LYS A 61 -3.65 -7.34 9.60
CA LYS A 61 -4.98 -7.78 9.14
C LYS A 61 -4.99 -8.22 7.67
N ALA A 62 -3.83 -8.20 7.02
CA ALA A 62 -3.66 -8.50 5.60
C ALA A 62 -2.32 -9.21 5.36
N ASN A 63 -2.11 -9.71 4.15
CA ASN A 63 -0.91 -10.44 3.74
C ASN A 63 0.33 -9.55 3.56
N THR A 64 0.24 -8.25 3.79
CA THR A 64 1.36 -7.32 3.68
C THR A 64 1.55 -6.50 4.95
N LEU A 65 2.81 -6.22 5.27
CA LEU A 65 3.22 -5.40 6.40
C LEU A 65 4.50 -4.63 6.05
N VAL A 66 4.45 -3.32 6.16
CA VAL A 66 5.61 -2.44 6.08
C VAL A 66 6.11 -2.10 7.47
N VAL A 67 7.41 -2.24 7.66
CA VAL A 67 8.13 -1.97 8.90
C VAL A 67 9.11 -0.84 8.63
N ARG A 68 9.00 0.28 9.34
CA ARG A 68 9.95 1.41 9.26
C ARG A 68 10.56 1.70 10.60
N GLN A 69 11.87 1.71 10.65
CA GLN A 69 12.64 2.16 11.79
C GLN A 69 13.21 3.53 11.48
N ARG A 70 12.88 4.50 12.32
CA ARG A 70 13.49 5.82 12.29
C ARG A 70 14.38 5.97 13.51
N LEU A 71 15.67 6.19 13.27
CA LEU A 71 16.64 6.53 14.31
C LEU A 71 17.13 7.97 14.14
N VAL A 72 17.30 8.66 15.26
CA VAL A 72 17.92 9.99 15.31
C VAL A 72 19.44 9.89 15.36
N GLN A 73 19.97 8.81 15.95
CA GLN A 73 21.40 8.48 15.97
C GLN A 73 21.59 7.03 15.53
N LEU A 74 22.69 6.73 14.83
CA LEU A 74 23.05 5.37 14.35
C LEU A 74 23.49 4.43 15.50
N ARG A 75 22.82 4.47 16.65
CA ARG A 75 23.09 3.62 17.81
C ARG A 75 21.85 2.81 18.14
N GLY A 76 21.96 1.48 18.06
CA GLY A 76 20.87 0.56 18.38
C GLY A 76 19.97 0.22 17.21
N GLY A 77 18.85 -0.43 17.51
CA GLY A 77 17.86 -0.85 16.52
C GLY A 77 16.83 -1.82 17.11
N VAL A 78 16.10 -2.49 16.23
CA VAL A 78 15.19 -3.59 16.61
C VAL A 78 15.57 -4.88 15.88
N LEU A 79 15.47 -6.00 16.60
CA LEU A 79 15.55 -7.33 16.02
C LEU A 79 14.15 -7.92 15.95
N LEU A 80 13.71 -8.26 14.74
CA LEU A 80 12.35 -8.70 14.46
C LEU A 80 12.37 -10.12 13.87
N ARG A 81 11.40 -10.94 14.27
CA ARG A 81 11.07 -12.19 13.60
C ARG A 81 9.68 -12.07 13.02
N TYR A 82 9.53 -12.40 11.75
CA TYR A 82 8.20 -12.50 11.13
C TYR A 82 7.84 -13.96 10.85
N SER A 83 6.55 -14.25 10.86
CA SER A 83 5.97 -15.52 10.46
C SER A 83 4.65 -15.26 9.74
N SER A 84 4.16 -16.27 9.03
CA SER A 84 2.89 -16.20 8.33
C SER A 84 1.91 -17.22 8.89
N GLN A 85 0.64 -16.86 8.94
CA GLN A 85 -0.45 -17.73 9.38
C GLN A 85 -1.67 -17.52 8.46
N PRO A 86 -2.51 -18.54 8.25
CA PRO A 86 -3.78 -18.35 7.57
C PRO A 86 -4.60 -17.24 8.25
N ALA A 87 -5.19 -16.35 7.45
CA ALA A 87 -6.01 -15.27 7.95
C ALA A 87 -7.28 -15.84 8.61
N PRO A 88 -7.65 -15.39 9.83
CA PRO A 88 -8.90 -15.77 10.45
C PRO A 88 -10.05 -15.05 9.74
N GLY A 89 -10.50 -15.60 8.60
CA GLY A 89 -11.64 -15.10 7.82
C GLY A 89 -11.39 -15.07 6.30
N ALA A 90 -12.47 -15.15 5.53
CA ALA A 90 -12.45 -15.09 4.07
C ALA A 90 -12.40 -13.64 3.55
N PHE A 91 -11.30 -12.93 3.79
CA PHE A 91 -11.11 -11.55 3.28
C PHE A 91 -10.69 -11.48 1.81
N ARG A 92 -10.41 -12.64 1.20
CA ARG A 92 -9.94 -12.82 -0.18
C ARG A 92 -11.06 -13.39 -1.05
N ARG A 93 -11.24 -12.82 -2.23
CA ARG A 93 -12.01 -13.42 -3.34
C ARG A 93 -11.07 -14.28 -4.17
N GLU A 94 -11.55 -15.37 -4.75
CA GLU A 94 -10.67 -16.33 -5.43
C GLU A 94 -9.90 -15.70 -6.61
N CYS A 95 -10.52 -14.72 -7.27
CA CYS A 95 -9.93 -13.94 -8.35
C CYS A 95 -9.02 -12.78 -7.89
N ASP A 96 -8.88 -12.53 -6.59
CA ASP A 96 -7.97 -11.49 -6.11
C ASP A 96 -6.52 -11.88 -6.41
N MET A 97 -5.76 -10.92 -6.93
CA MET A 97 -4.35 -11.09 -7.29
C MET A 97 -3.46 -10.17 -6.47
N GLN A 98 -2.23 -10.62 -6.20
CA GLN A 98 -1.22 -9.84 -5.50
C GLN A 98 0.04 -9.78 -6.37
N LEU A 99 0.47 -8.56 -6.65
CA LEU A 99 1.67 -8.25 -7.41
C LEU A 99 2.72 -7.62 -6.48
N PHE A 100 3.96 -8.02 -6.66
CA PHE A 100 5.11 -7.54 -5.90
C PHE A 100 6.26 -7.17 -6.83
N GLY A 101 7.12 -6.27 -6.37
CA GLY A 101 8.37 -5.94 -7.06
C GLY A 101 8.29 -4.63 -7.84
N PRO A 102 9.40 -4.20 -8.46
CA PRO A 102 9.53 -2.85 -9.00
C PRO A 102 8.81 -2.64 -10.33
N ARG A 103 8.40 -3.71 -11.00
CA ARG A 103 7.66 -3.69 -12.26
C ARG A 103 6.89 -5.00 -12.44
N GLY A 104 5.80 -4.96 -13.20
CA GLY A 104 5.06 -6.16 -13.55
C GLY A 104 3.96 -5.88 -14.55
N GLU A 105 3.38 -6.94 -15.10
CA GLU A 105 2.22 -6.85 -15.98
C GLU A 105 0.93 -6.82 -15.16
N ILE A 106 -0.06 -6.11 -15.67
CA ILE A 106 -1.43 -6.09 -15.14
C ILE A 106 -2.32 -6.70 -16.21
N VAL A 107 -3.03 -7.75 -15.83
CA VAL A 107 -4.04 -8.40 -16.66
C VAL A 107 -5.36 -8.42 -15.90
N SER A 108 -6.48 -8.24 -16.61
CA SER A 108 -7.80 -8.34 -16.02
C SER A 108 -8.00 -9.71 -15.35
N PRO A 109 -8.53 -9.77 -14.13
CA PRO A 109 -8.87 -11.02 -13.47
C PRO A 109 -9.92 -11.79 -14.28
N SER A 110 -9.82 -13.11 -14.34
CA SER A 110 -10.85 -13.96 -14.94
C SER A 110 -11.88 -14.36 -13.88
N LEU A 111 -13.17 -14.34 -14.25
CA LEU A 111 -14.21 -14.96 -13.45
C LEU A 111 -13.93 -16.46 -13.30
N SER A 112 -14.09 -16.99 -12.08
CA SER A 112 -14.10 -18.44 -11.88
C SER A 112 -15.28 -19.06 -12.64
N PRO A 113 -15.14 -20.27 -13.21
CA PRO A 113 -16.21 -20.95 -13.94
C PRO A 113 -17.51 -21.13 -13.13
N ASP A 114 -17.41 -21.11 -11.79
CA ASP A 114 -18.55 -21.25 -10.88
C ASP A 114 -19.47 -20.03 -10.80
N GLY A 115 -19.13 -18.90 -11.45
CA GLY A 115 -20.05 -17.77 -11.72
C GLY A 115 -20.73 -17.13 -10.50
N ARG A 116 -20.31 -17.44 -9.27
CA ARG A 116 -20.96 -16.89 -8.08
C ARG A 116 -20.61 -15.42 -7.94
N ASN A 117 -21.63 -14.61 -7.68
CA ASN A 117 -21.59 -13.15 -7.41
C ASN A 117 -20.47 -12.74 -6.45
N MET A 118 -19.24 -12.63 -6.96
CA MET A 118 -18.11 -12.00 -6.30
C MET A 118 -18.19 -10.54 -6.71
N GLY A 119 -18.58 -9.65 -5.79
CA GLY A 119 -18.82 -8.21 -6.06
C GLY A 119 -17.58 -7.43 -6.53
N GLY A 120 -16.99 -7.84 -7.65
CA GLY A 120 -15.73 -7.43 -8.24
C GLY A 120 -14.52 -8.33 -7.93
N CYS A 121 -13.39 -8.06 -8.58
CA CYS A 121 -12.09 -8.68 -8.30
C CYS A 121 -11.06 -7.59 -8.01
N ARG A 122 -10.05 -7.87 -7.18
CA ARG A 122 -9.04 -6.87 -6.80
C ARG A 122 -7.63 -7.30 -7.17
N ILE A 123 -6.83 -6.36 -7.61
CA ILE A 123 -5.39 -6.50 -7.79
C ILE A 123 -4.70 -5.59 -6.78
N PHE A 124 -3.88 -6.17 -5.92
CA PHE A 124 -3.03 -5.43 -4.97
C PHE A 124 -1.62 -5.32 -5.54
N ILE A 125 -1.06 -4.11 -5.54
CA ILE A 125 0.30 -3.84 -5.99
C ILE A 125 1.10 -3.27 -4.82
N ASP A 126 2.14 -3.99 -4.42
CA ASP A 126 3.02 -3.60 -3.32
C ASP A 126 4.47 -3.50 -3.83
N VAL A 127 5.05 -2.30 -3.74
CA VAL A 127 6.43 -2.02 -4.14
C VAL A 127 7.30 -1.67 -2.93
N ALA A 128 8.59 -1.37 -3.16
CA ALA A 128 9.49 -0.98 -2.08
C ALA A 128 8.94 0.25 -1.31
N PRO A 129 9.08 0.34 0.02
CA PRO A 129 8.44 1.40 0.83
C PRO A 129 8.79 2.85 0.47
N GLN A 130 9.93 3.06 -0.19
CA GLN A 130 10.41 4.38 -0.62
C GLN A 130 10.12 4.66 -2.10
N ALA A 131 9.41 3.76 -2.79
CA ALA A 131 9.02 3.93 -4.18
C ALA A 131 7.55 4.34 -4.29
N ARG A 132 7.25 5.06 -5.37
CA ARG A 132 5.88 5.31 -5.84
C ARG A 132 5.58 4.37 -6.99
N ILE A 133 4.32 4.25 -7.38
CA ILE A 133 3.83 3.35 -8.43
C ILE A 133 3.29 4.20 -9.56
N ALA A 134 3.68 3.89 -10.79
CA ALA A 134 2.99 4.33 -11.99
C ALA A 134 2.33 3.12 -12.65
N ILE A 135 1.12 3.32 -13.18
CA ILE A 135 0.33 2.33 -13.89
C ILE A 135 0.00 2.89 -15.26
N HIS A 136 0.23 2.08 -16.29
CA HIS A 136 -0.23 2.36 -17.64
C HIS A 136 -0.92 1.11 -18.20
N ALA A 137 -2.20 1.25 -18.53
CA ALA A 137 -3.00 0.13 -19.00
C ALA A 137 -3.99 0.55 -20.07
N LEU A 138 -4.38 -0.41 -20.90
CA LEU A 138 -5.42 -0.29 -21.90
C LEU A 138 -6.57 -1.22 -21.52
N ALA A 139 -7.77 -0.65 -21.35
CA ALA A 139 -9.01 -1.43 -21.26
C ALA A 139 -9.61 -1.55 -22.67
N MET A 140 -9.84 -2.77 -23.14
CA MET A 140 -10.44 -3.10 -24.43
C MET A 140 -11.74 -3.87 -24.20
N ASP A 141 -12.79 -3.45 -24.89
CA ASP A 141 -14.05 -4.18 -24.91
C ASP A 141 -13.96 -5.36 -25.90
N MET A 142 -14.27 -6.58 -25.44
CA MET A 142 -14.43 -7.75 -26.31
C MET A 142 -15.90 -8.18 -26.45
N GLY A 143 -16.85 -7.46 -25.84
CA GLY A 143 -18.28 -7.77 -25.84
C GLY A 143 -19.04 -7.06 -26.97
N THR A 144 -19.94 -7.79 -27.62
CA THR A 144 -20.93 -7.20 -28.53
C THR A 144 -21.88 -6.31 -27.75
N ARG A 145 -21.78 -5.01 -27.99
CA ARG A 145 -22.61 -3.91 -27.48
C ARG A 145 -24.08 -4.30 -27.23
N THR A 146 -24.42 -4.57 -25.97
CA THR A 146 -25.78 -4.45 -25.44
C THR A 146 -25.70 -3.66 -24.15
N GLU A 147 -26.19 -2.42 -24.25
CA GLU A 147 -26.43 -1.45 -23.18
C GLU A 147 -25.26 -1.19 -22.23
N GLU A 148 -24.69 0.03 -22.33
CA GLU A 148 -23.83 0.61 -21.29
C GLU A 148 -24.61 0.62 -19.97
N THR A 149 -24.52 -0.49 -19.23
CA THR A 149 -24.87 -0.50 -17.83
C THR A 149 -23.77 0.29 -17.14
N ASP A 150 -24.18 1.38 -16.48
CA ASP A 150 -23.35 2.34 -15.74
C ASP A 150 -22.61 1.72 -14.52
N SER A 151 -22.50 0.39 -14.51
CA SER A 151 -21.96 -0.51 -13.50
C SER A 151 -20.56 -1.05 -13.83
N SER A 152 -20.08 -0.91 -15.08
CA SER A 152 -18.72 -1.32 -15.47
C SER A 152 -17.69 -0.23 -15.15
N TYR A 153 -16.77 -0.51 -14.22
CA TYR A 153 -15.71 0.42 -13.86
C TYR A 153 -14.46 -0.29 -13.34
N ILE A 154 -13.33 0.42 -13.45
CA ILE A 154 -12.07 0.10 -12.78
C ILE A 154 -11.79 1.22 -11.79
N LEU A 155 -11.63 0.89 -10.52
CA LEU A 155 -11.30 1.82 -9.46
C LEU A 155 -9.85 1.60 -9.02
N ILE A 156 -9.01 2.63 -9.12
CA ILE A 156 -7.64 2.60 -8.58
C ILE A 156 -7.59 3.43 -7.30
N ARG A 157 -7.12 2.82 -6.21
CA ARG A 157 -6.97 3.44 -4.90
C ARG A 157 -5.52 3.45 -4.46
N ASP A 158 -5.02 4.62 -4.09
CA ASP A 158 -3.77 4.76 -3.36
C ASP A 158 -4.02 4.45 -1.87
N ILE A 159 -3.30 3.50 -1.30
CA ILE A 159 -3.48 3.11 0.11
C ILE A 159 -2.90 4.16 1.07
N HIS A 160 -1.88 4.91 0.64
CA HIS A 160 -1.25 5.94 1.47
C HIS A 160 -2.14 7.18 1.63
N SER A 161 -2.62 7.74 0.52
CA SER A 161 -3.45 8.96 0.53
C SER A 161 -4.95 8.66 0.60
N LEU A 162 -5.34 7.40 0.42
CA LEU A 162 -6.73 6.95 0.24
C LEU A 162 -7.43 7.57 -0.99
N ARG A 163 -6.68 8.23 -1.87
CA ARG A 163 -7.19 8.81 -3.11
C ARG A 163 -7.67 7.70 -4.03
N THR A 164 -8.88 7.86 -4.53
CA THR A 164 -9.51 6.97 -5.51
C THR A 164 -9.61 7.65 -6.86
N THR A 165 -9.50 6.87 -7.93
CA THR A 165 -9.70 7.32 -9.31
C THR A 165 -10.45 6.24 -10.06
N THR A 166 -11.56 6.62 -10.69
CA THR A 166 -12.45 5.68 -11.37
C THR A 166 -12.34 5.86 -12.87
N PHE A 167 -12.15 4.75 -13.58
CA PHE A 167 -12.10 4.68 -15.03
C PHE A 167 -13.32 3.89 -15.53
N ARG A 168 -13.97 4.37 -16.59
CA ARG A 168 -15.15 3.76 -17.22
C ARG A 168 -14.96 3.66 -18.73
N GLY A 169 -15.53 2.63 -19.34
CA GLY A 169 -15.46 2.40 -20.79
C GLY A 169 -14.05 2.08 -21.31
N GLN A 170 -13.94 2.02 -22.63
CA GLN A 170 -12.67 1.79 -23.32
C GLN A 170 -11.78 3.03 -23.26
N GLN A 171 -10.65 2.93 -22.57
CA GLN A 171 -9.67 4.01 -22.48
C GLN A 171 -8.26 3.49 -22.18
N THR A 172 -7.27 4.28 -22.58
CA THR A 172 -5.90 4.16 -22.07
C THR A 172 -5.83 4.94 -20.77
N LEU A 173 -5.41 4.29 -19.68
CA LEU A 173 -5.27 4.90 -18.38
C LEU A 173 -3.80 5.07 -18.02
N TYR A 174 -3.49 6.24 -17.44
CA TYR A 174 -2.24 6.53 -16.78
C TYR A 174 -2.53 7.01 -15.36
N TRP A 175 -1.86 6.43 -14.38
CA TRP A 175 -2.10 6.73 -12.97
C TRP A 175 -0.80 6.65 -12.17
N GLU A 176 -0.62 7.56 -11.22
CA GLU A 176 0.50 7.55 -10.28
C GLU A 176 0.01 7.56 -8.83
N SER A 177 0.67 6.79 -7.98
CA SER A 177 0.49 6.85 -6.53
C SER A 177 1.39 7.90 -5.88
N GLU A 178 1.05 8.32 -4.68
CA GLU A 178 1.90 8.99 -3.69
C GLU A 178 2.61 7.97 -2.78
N GLY A 179 2.01 6.78 -2.59
CA GLY A 179 2.52 5.71 -1.75
C GLY A 179 3.15 4.52 -2.47
N SER A 180 3.62 3.55 -1.70
CA SER A 180 4.20 2.28 -2.19
C SER A 180 3.18 1.14 -2.36
N GLN A 181 1.88 1.45 -2.21
CA GLN A 181 0.81 0.46 -2.19
C GLN A 181 -0.40 1.00 -2.97
N ALA A 182 -0.91 0.21 -3.91
CA ALA A 182 -2.09 0.52 -4.69
C ALA A 182 -3.06 -0.67 -4.74
N GLU A 183 -4.35 -0.39 -4.83
CA GLU A 183 -5.41 -1.37 -5.00
C GLU A 183 -6.23 -1.02 -6.24
N MET A 184 -6.37 -1.97 -7.15
CA MET A 184 -7.23 -1.86 -8.32
C MET A 184 -8.43 -2.77 -8.13
N GLU A 185 -9.64 -2.23 -8.17
CA GLU A 185 -10.89 -2.98 -8.12
C GLU A 185 -11.56 -2.96 -9.49
N PHE A 186 -11.91 -4.15 -9.97
CA PHE A 186 -12.67 -4.38 -11.18
C PHE A 186 -14.10 -4.68 -10.77
N SER A 187 -15.06 -3.90 -11.26
CA SER A 187 -16.47 -4.13 -10.92
C SER A 187 -16.98 -5.45 -11.49
N GLN A 188 -18.07 -5.98 -10.92
CA GLN A 188 -18.71 -7.18 -11.45
C GLN A 188 -19.13 -7.00 -12.91
N GLY A 189 -19.70 -5.84 -13.27
CA GLY A 189 -20.09 -5.53 -14.65
C GLY A 189 -18.90 -5.51 -15.63
N PHE A 190 -17.71 -5.10 -15.18
CA PHE A 190 -16.49 -5.16 -16.01
C PHE A 190 -16.13 -6.61 -16.36
N LEU A 191 -16.20 -7.50 -15.37
CA LEU A 191 -15.84 -8.90 -15.53
C LEU A 191 -16.89 -9.66 -16.37
N GLU A 192 -18.18 -9.41 -16.15
CA GLU A 192 -19.28 -10.03 -16.89
C GLU A 192 -19.34 -9.59 -18.36
N ALA A 193 -18.96 -8.34 -18.64
CA ALA A 193 -18.86 -7.84 -20.01
C ALA A 193 -17.70 -8.43 -20.81
N HIS A 194 -16.89 -9.33 -20.21
CA HIS A 194 -15.70 -9.93 -20.82
C HIS A 194 -14.72 -8.88 -21.37
N THR A 195 -14.72 -7.71 -20.74
CA THR A 195 -13.78 -6.64 -21.07
C THR A 195 -12.38 -7.04 -20.59
N SER A 196 -11.38 -6.81 -21.44
CA SER A 196 -10.00 -7.15 -21.13
C SER A 196 -9.24 -5.90 -20.74
N LEU A 197 -8.40 -6.02 -19.70
CA LEU A 197 -7.43 -4.98 -19.38
C LEU A 197 -6.04 -5.57 -19.50
N ARG A 198 -5.16 -4.87 -20.22
CA ARG A 198 -3.75 -5.20 -20.26
C ARG A 198 -2.90 -3.96 -20.05
N GLY A 199 -1.94 -4.06 -19.16
CA GLY A 199 -1.06 -2.96 -18.82
C GLY A 199 0.19 -3.39 -18.11
N GLN A 200 0.93 -2.40 -17.63
CA GLN A 200 2.13 -2.60 -16.83
C GLN A 200 2.15 -1.56 -15.71
N TYR A 201 2.80 -1.94 -14.61
CA TYR A 201 3.19 -1.00 -13.57
C TYR A 201 4.70 -0.97 -13.41
N TRP A 202 5.21 0.16 -12.90
CA TRP A 202 6.60 0.32 -12.53
C TRP A 202 6.77 1.28 -11.36
N THR A 203 7.92 1.19 -10.69
CA THR A 203 8.27 2.09 -9.60
C THR A 203 8.81 3.41 -10.13
N LEU A 204 8.31 4.50 -9.57
CA LEU A 204 8.93 5.82 -9.65
C LEU A 204 9.81 6.02 -8.41
N GLN A 205 10.98 6.62 -8.59
CA GLN A 205 11.81 7.01 -7.45
C GLN A 205 11.13 8.13 -6.68
N SER A 206 10.88 7.93 -5.38
CA SER A 206 10.46 9.03 -4.52
C SER A 206 11.67 9.92 -4.27
N LEU A 207 11.59 11.21 -4.64
CA LEU A 207 12.54 12.18 -4.12
C LEU A 207 12.39 12.17 -2.59
N ALA A 208 13.50 11.93 -1.88
CA ALA A 208 13.56 11.98 -0.42
C ALA A 208 12.79 13.20 0.13
N PRO A 209 12.09 13.07 1.28
CA PRO A 209 11.21 14.14 1.74
C PRO A 209 12.02 15.42 1.92
N ALA A 210 11.60 16.46 1.20
CA ALA A 210 11.95 17.84 1.48
C ALA A 210 11.73 18.10 2.99
N ARG A 211 12.66 18.84 3.57
CA ARG A 211 12.68 19.24 4.97
C ARG A 211 11.28 19.64 5.44
N TRP A 212 10.77 18.98 6.47
CA TRP A 212 9.79 19.61 7.35
C TRP A 212 10.50 20.77 8.06
N ASP A 213 10.48 21.95 7.46
CA ASP A 213 10.79 23.19 8.15
C ASP A 213 9.59 23.50 9.06
N ALA A 214 9.76 23.15 10.32
CA ALA A 214 8.97 23.73 11.40
C ALA A 214 9.32 25.22 11.50
N SER A 215 8.54 26.05 10.83
CA SER A 215 8.42 27.47 11.18
C SER A 215 6.98 27.74 11.58
N SER A 216 6.64 27.35 12.82
CA SER A 216 5.52 27.95 13.52
C SER A 216 6.04 29.07 14.43
N ARG A 217 5.46 30.25 14.24
CA ARG A 217 5.26 31.30 15.25
C ARG A 217 6.51 32.02 15.79
N SER A 218 6.80 33.16 15.17
CA SER A 218 7.12 34.42 15.88
C SER A 218 6.32 35.53 15.16
N GLY A 219 5.62 36.47 15.79
CA GLY A 219 5.64 36.84 17.19
C GLY A 219 4.29 37.33 17.72
N LYS A 220 4.24 37.40 19.05
CA LYS A 220 3.41 38.34 19.79
C LYS A 220 4.09 39.71 19.69
N GLY A 221 3.35 40.74 19.33
CA GLY A 221 3.68 42.16 19.50
C GLY A 221 2.40 42.93 19.83
N LYS A 222 2.45 43.73 20.90
CA LYS A 222 1.36 44.53 21.49
C LYS A 222 1.09 45.82 20.69
N GLU A 223 0.12 46.58 21.22
CA GLU A 223 -0.30 47.98 20.97
C GLU A 223 -1.49 48.11 20.01
N GLY A 224 -2.60 48.76 20.33
CA GLY A 224 -2.88 49.75 21.37
C GLY A 224 -3.43 50.99 20.69
N THR A 225 -4.75 51.15 20.65
CA THR A 225 -5.48 52.43 20.63
C THR A 225 -6.93 52.16 21.02
#